data_AF-A0A6I7NHD9-F1
#
_entry.id   AF-A0A6I7NHD9-F1
#
_cell.length_a   1.000
_cell.length_b   1.000
_cell.length_c   1.000
_cell.angle_alpha   90.00
_cell.angle_beta   90.00
_cell.angle_gamma   90.00
#
_symmetry.space_group_name_H-M   'P 1'
#
loop_
_entity.id
_entity.type
_entity.pdbx_description
1 polymer ?
#
loop_
_entity_poly.entity_id
_entity_poly.type
_entity_poly.pdbx_seq_one_letter_code
_entity_poly.pdbx_strand_id
1 'polypeptide(L)'
;IHLFHNNLRAEKFPMDTVMFTGYVTEKELRTERADEYERLEREGKLAELEAEPVKPGLLHAGRAYGVVVNALGLILVGLMLYALLG
;
A
#
# COMPACT_ATOMS: atom_id res chain seq x y z
N ILE A 1 -11.53 -1.14 14.70
CA ILE A 1 -11.71 -0.48 13.38
C ILE A 1 -10.31 -0.12 12.81
N HIS A 2 -9.41 -1.10 12.66
CA HIS A 2 -8.02 -0.89 12.22
C HIS A 2 -7.75 -1.49 10.83
N LEU A 3 -8.43 -2.58 10.46
CA LEU A 3 -8.30 -3.26 9.16
C LEU A 3 -8.90 -2.45 7.97
N PHE A 4 -9.94 -1.65 8.22
CA PHE A 4 -10.61 -0.87 7.17
C PHE A 4 -9.84 0.40 6.75
N HIS A 5 -9.02 0.99 7.62
CA HIS A 5 -8.30 2.23 7.30
C HIS A 5 -7.04 2.04 6.45
N ASN A 6 -6.42 0.85 6.50
CA ASN A 6 -5.16 0.58 5.81
C ASN A 6 -5.34 -0.10 4.43
N ASN A 7 -6.28 -1.04 4.31
CA ASN A 7 -6.40 -1.89 3.12
C ASN A 7 -7.55 -1.50 2.17
N LEU A 8 -8.50 -0.67 2.60
CA LEU A 8 -9.62 -0.17 1.77
C LEU A 8 -9.47 1.30 1.36
N ARG A 9 -8.26 1.86 1.45
CA ARG A 9 -7.96 3.12 0.75
C ARG A 9 -7.87 2.84 -0.74
N ALA A 10 -8.68 3.56 -1.53
CA ALA A 10 -8.61 3.47 -2.99
C ALA A 10 -7.19 3.73 -3.52
N GLU A 11 -6.43 4.60 -2.84
CA GLU A 11 -5.01 4.89 -3.18
C GLU A 11 -4.06 3.70 -2.94
N LYS A 12 -4.40 2.77 -2.05
CA LYS A 12 -3.60 1.58 -1.71
C LYS A 12 -4.16 0.30 -2.34
N PHE A 13 -5.30 0.38 -3.01
CA PHE A 13 -5.89 -0.74 -3.74
C PHE A 13 -5.15 -0.95 -5.07
N PRO A 14 -4.88 -2.19 -5.51
CA PRO A 14 -5.22 -3.49 -4.89
C PRO A 14 -4.19 -4.00 -3.86
N MET A 15 -3.05 -3.33 -3.72
CA MET A 15 -1.99 -3.67 -2.77
C MET A 15 -1.08 -2.48 -2.52
N ASP A 16 -0.69 -2.26 -1.27
CA ASP A 16 0.21 -1.16 -0.90
C ASP A 16 1.64 -1.45 -1.37
N THR A 17 2.18 -0.57 -2.22
CA THR A 17 3.56 -0.70 -2.73
C THR A 17 4.61 -0.51 -1.65
N VAL A 18 4.29 0.20 -0.55
CA VAL A 18 5.20 0.39 0.60
C VAL A 18 5.64 -0.97 1.16
N MET A 19 4.78 -1.99 1.11
CA MET A 19 5.10 -3.35 1.57
C MET A 19 6.27 -3.99 0.80
N PHE A 20 6.49 -3.59 -0.46
CA PHE A 20 7.56 -4.14 -1.31
C PHE A 20 8.75 -3.19 -1.47
N THR A 21 8.51 -1.89 -1.38
CA THR A 21 9.55 -0.90 -1.61
C THR A 21 10.17 -0.46 -0.29
N GLY A 22 9.39 -0.37 0.79
CA GLY A 22 9.79 0.26 2.04
C GLY A 22 9.79 1.80 1.98
N TYR A 23 9.37 2.40 0.85
CA TYR A 23 9.37 3.85 0.65
C TYR A 23 7.97 4.40 0.83
N VAL A 24 7.86 5.50 1.57
CA VAL A 24 6.64 6.28 1.75
C VAL A 24 6.88 7.67 1.18
N THR A 25 5.86 8.26 0.55
CA THR A 25 5.99 9.64 0.04
C THR A 25 5.85 10.63 1.20
N GLU A 26 6.49 11.79 1.10
CA GLU A 26 6.41 12.82 2.14
C GLU A 26 4.95 13.23 2.44
N LYS A 27 4.13 13.38 1.39
CA LYS A 27 2.69 13.66 1.51
C LYS A 27 1.98 12.59 2.34
N GLU A 28 2.29 11.32 2.07
CA GLU A 28 1.71 10.18 2.79
C GLU A 28 2.20 10.15 4.23
N LEU A 29 3.49 10.38 4.49
CA LEU A 29 4.05 10.48 5.83
C LEU A 29 3.36 11.59 6.64
N ARG A 30 3.15 12.76 6.03
CA ARG A 30 2.49 13.90 6.68
C ARG A 30 1.00 13.65 6.92
N THR A 31 0.32 12.91 6.05
CA THR A 31 -1.12 12.68 6.14
C THR A 31 -1.44 11.50 7.07
N GLU A 32 -0.66 10.42 7.01
CA GLU A 32 -0.90 9.20 7.77
C GLU A 32 -0.16 9.18 9.12
N ARG A 33 0.96 9.92 9.23
CA ARG A 33 1.83 9.96 10.41
C ARG A 33 2.30 11.39 10.70
N ALA A 34 1.36 12.33 10.79
CA ALA A 34 1.64 13.75 11.04
C ALA A 34 2.59 13.97 12.24
N ASP A 35 2.36 13.28 13.37
CA ASP A 35 3.21 13.40 14.57
C ASP A 35 4.67 12.96 14.33
N GLU A 36 4.87 11.93 13.51
CA GLU A 36 6.21 11.46 13.12
C GLU A 36 6.88 12.48 12.19
N TYR A 37 6.13 13.02 11.22
CA TYR A 37 6.60 14.08 10.33
C TYR A 37 7.03 15.34 11.11
N GLU A 38 6.17 15.86 12.00
CA GLU A 38 6.47 17.06 12.80
C GLU A 38 7.66 16.85 13.74
N ARG A 39 7.85 15.64 14.28
CA ARG A 39 9.04 15.31 15.06
C ARG A 39 10.30 15.34 14.19
N LEU A 40 10.27 14.68 13.04
CA LEU A 40 11.41 14.61 12.11
C LEU A 40 11.76 15.99 11.54
N GLU A 41 10.76 16.83 11.28
CA GLU A 41 10.92 18.22 10.84
C GLU A 41 11.61 19.06 11.93
N ARG A 42 11.14 18.99 13.18
CA ARG A 42 11.76 19.70 14.31
C ARG A 42 13.18 19.24 14.60
N GLU A 43 13.47 17.96 14.40
CA GLU A 43 14.81 17.40 14.58
C GLU A 43 15.74 17.63 13.38
N GLY A 44 15.23 18.17 12.26
CA GLY A 44 15.99 18.41 11.02
C GLY A 44 16.42 17.13 10.29
N LYS A 45 15.81 15.98 10.60
CA LYS A 45 16.21 14.65 10.11
C LYS A 45 15.53 14.24 8.81
N LEU A 46 14.61 15.03 8.29
CA LEU A 46 13.90 14.71 7.04
C LEU A 46 14.85 14.52 5.85
N ALA A 47 15.86 15.39 5.74
CA ALA A 47 16.86 15.31 4.66
C ALA A 47 17.77 14.07 4.76
N GLU A 48 17.98 13.53 5.96
CA GLU A 48 18.77 12.31 6.17
C GLU A 48 18.00 11.04 5.76
N LEU A 49 16.67 11.09 5.83
CA LEU A 49 15.78 9.98 5.48
C LEU A 49 15.31 10.04 4.02
N GLU A 50 15.57 11.15 3.34
CA GLU A 50 15.26 11.30 1.92
C GLU A 50 16.14 10.34 1.10
N ALA A 51 15.49 9.49 0.31
CA ALA A 51 16.15 8.46 -0.46
C ALA A 51 15.77 8.58 -1.93
N GLU A 52 16.60 8.02 -2.81
CA GLU A 52 16.32 8.02 -4.25
C GLU A 52 14.94 7.42 -4.56
N PRO A 53 14.21 8.01 -5.53
CA PRO A 53 12.87 7.55 -5.86
C PRO A 53 12.89 6.09 -6.30
N VAL A 54 11.88 5.33 -5.84
CA VAL A 54 11.70 3.93 -6.19
C VAL A 54 11.66 3.77 -7.72
N LYS A 55 12.38 2.77 -8.23
CA LYS A 55 12.33 2.40 -9.64
C LYS A 55 10.87 2.13 -10.07
N PRO A 56 10.37 2.78 -11.13
CA PRO A 56 8.97 2.64 -11.53
C PRO A 56 8.59 1.19 -11.83
N GLY A 57 9.50 0.38 -12.37
CA GLY A 57 9.24 -1.04 -12.62
C GLY A 57 8.83 -1.84 -11.38
N LEU A 58 9.39 -1.53 -10.20
CA LEU A 58 9.05 -2.21 -8.96
C LEU A 58 7.64 -1.85 -8.47
N LEU A 59 7.24 -0.59 -8.65
CA LEU A 59 5.88 -0.13 -8.36
C LEU A 59 4.84 -0.82 -9.25
N HIS A 60 5.13 -0.95 -10.54
CA HIS A 60 4.24 -1.64 -11.48
C HIS A 60 4.15 -3.14 -11.19
N ALA A 61 5.26 -3.78 -10.84
CA ALA A 61 5.29 -5.19 -10.46
C ALA A 61 4.44 -5.46 -9.20
N GLY A 62 4.59 -4.64 -8.16
CA GLY A 62 3.78 -4.74 -6.94
C GLY A 62 2.27 -4.59 -7.21
N ARG A 63 1.89 -3.61 -8.04
CA ARG A 63 0.49 -3.43 -8.45
C ARG A 63 -0.04 -4.61 -9.27
N ALA A 64 0.71 -5.10 -10.25
CA ALA A 64 0.32 -6.23 -11.07
C ALA A 64 0.11 -7.50 -10.22
N TYR A 65 1.03 -7.76 -9.28
CA TYR A 65 0.90 -8.85 -8.33
C TYR A 65 -0.37 -8.71 -7.48
N GLY A 66 -0.63 -7.52 -6.94
CA GLY A 66 -1.85 -7.23 -6.20
C GLY A 66 -3.12 -7.52 -7.00
N VAL A 67 -3.17 -7.11 -8.27
CA VAL A 67 -4.31 -7.42 -9.17
C VAL A 67 -4.51 -8.92 -9.33
N VAL A 68 -3.43 -9.65 -9.63
CA VAL A 68 -3.48 -11.10 -9.88
C VAL A 68 -4.00 -11.86 -8.66
N VAL A 69 -3.46 -11.56 -7.47
CA VAL A 69 -3.87 -12.22 -6.23
C VAL A 69 -5.32 -11.92 -5.89
N ASN A 70 -5.76 -10.65 -6.04
CA ASN A 70 -7.15 -10.28 -5.80
C ASN A 70 -8.11 -10.95 -6.80
N ALA A 71 -7.76 -10.97 -8.09
CA ALA A 71 -8.56 -11.65 -9.12
C ALA A 71 -8.70 -13.15 -8.83
N LEU A 72 -7.61 -13.80 -8.42
CA LEU A 72 -7.63 -15.20 -8.03
C LEU A 72 -8.55 -15.44 -6.82
N GLY A 73 -8.46 -14.58 -5.80
CA GLY A 73 -9.36 -14.63 -4.64
C GLY A 73 -10.84 -14.50 -5.04
N LEU A 74 -11.17 -13.56 -5.93
CA LEU A 74 -12.53 -13.37 -6.44
C LEU A 74 -13.02 -14.58 -7.24
N ILE A 75 -12.16 -15.21 -8.04
CA ILE A 75 -12.48 -16.45 -8.78
C ILE A 75 -12.80 -17.57 -7.78
N LEU A 76 -11.97 -17.76 -6.75
CA LEU A 76 -12.21 -18.78 -5.73
C LEU A 76 -13.52 -18.56 -4.99
N VAL A 77 -13.85 -17.30 -4.64
CA VAL A 77 -15.14 -16.96 -4.04
C VAL A 77 -16.29 -17.30 -4.99
N GLY A 78 -16.18 -16.95 -6.27
CA GLY A 78 -17.17 -17.33 -7.29
C GLY A 78 -17.37 -18.84 -7.40
N LEU A 79 -16.28 -19.62 -7.38
CA LEU A 79 -16.34 -21.08 -7.41
C LEU A 79 -17.00 -21.66 -6.15
N MET A 80 -16.70 -21.11 -4.97
CA MET A 80 -17.36 -21.53 -3.73
C MET A 80 -18.87 -21.28 -3.76
N LEU A 81 -19.29 -20.10 -4.25
CA LEU A 81 -20.72 -19.79 -4.38
C LEU A 81 -21.40 -20.69 -5.41
N TYR A 82 -20.73 -20.96 -6.54
CA TYR A 82 -21.22 -21.92 -7.54
C TYR A 82 -21.40 -23.31 -6.94
N ALA A 83 -20.43 -23.81 -6.15
CA ALA A 83 -20.52 -25.10 -5.51
C ALA A 83 -21.59 -25.18 -4.40
N LEU A 84 -21.92 -24.05 -3.77
CA LEU A 84 -22.94 -23.99 -2.71
C LEU A 84 -24.37 -23.93 -3.26
N LEU A 85 -24.55 -23.24 -4.40
CA LEU A 85 -25.86 -22.99 -5.01
C LEU A 85 -26.21 -23.97 -6.15
N GLY A 86 -25.21 -24.65 -6.69
CA GLY A 86 -25.33 -25.66 -7.74
C GLY A 86 -25.57 -27.07 -7.22
#